data_AF-A0AAD8NTY7-F1
#
_entry.id   AF-A0AAD8NTY7-F1
#
_cell.length_a   1.000
_cell.length_b   1.000
_cell.length_c   1.000
_cell.angle_alpha   90.00
_cell.angle_beta   90.00
_cell.angle_gamma   90.00
#
_symmetry.space_group_name_H-M   'P 1'
#
loop_
_entity.id
_entity.type
_entity.pdbx_description
1 polymer ?
#
loop_
_entity_poly.entity_id
_entity_poly.type
_entity_poly.pdbx_seq_one_letter_code
_entity_poly.pdbx_strand_id
1 'polypeptide(L)'
;MLLKKIEDLVSIDNRVRGELYSVSDAGLQRLDVLEGITLRHYERLPIVVRPEIGDSGDGGCRMVVDAEAYYAHRSFADDMWIRSGKIGFESYNHDVAKGYVKRDLRPKD
;
A
#
# COMPACT_ATOMS: atom_id res chain seq x y z
N MET A 1 5.12 -28.72 4.83
CA MET A 1 4.63 -28.03 3.63
C MET A 1 5.57 -26.86 3.38
N LEU A 2 6.41 -26.93 2.35
CA LEU A 2 7.44 -25.91 2.09
C LEU A 2 6.79 -24.65 1.52
N LEU A 3 6.80 -23.56 2.29
CA LEU A 3 6.68 -22.22 1.75
C LEU A 3 8.10 -21.69 1.59
N LYS A 4 8.52 -21.47 0.34
CA LYS A 4 9.79 -20.81 0.04
C LYS A 4 9.80 -19.45 0.74
N LYS A 5 10.74 -19.30 1.68
CA LYS A 5 11.21 -18.03 2.22
C LYS A 5 11.55 -17.10 1.05
N ILE A 6 10.72 -16.08 0.83
CA ILE A 6 11.14 -14.84 0.15
C ILE A 6 11.85 -14.04 1.24
N GLU A 7 13.08 -14.42 1.58
CA GLU A 7 13.88 -13.75 2.61
C GLU A 7 15.02 -12.89 2.05
N ASP A 8 15.20 -12.81 0.73
CA ASP A 8 16.33 -12.08 0.17
C ASP A 8 15.87 -11.01 -0.85
N LEU A 9 15.19 -9.93 -0.39
CA LEU A 9 15.30 -8.55 -0.94
C LEU A 9 14.25 -7.51 -0.41
N VAL A 10 13.84 -7.54 0.85
CA VAL A 10 13.17 -6.36 1.45
C VAL A 10 14.07 -5.80 2.52
N SER A 11 14.77 -4.71 2.17
CA SER A 11 15.51 -3.89 3.13
C SER A 11 14.63 -3.64 4.36
N ILE A 12 15.19 -3.92 5.54
CA ILE A 12 14.54 -3.91 6.86
C ILE A 12 13.98 -2.51 7.23
N ASP A 13 14.17 -1.49 6.40
CA ASP A 13 13.82 -0.09 6.72
C ASP A 13 12.96 0.65 5.68
N ASN A 14 12.28 -0.04 4.77
CA ASN A 14 11.39 0.61 3.80
C ASN A 14 10.00 0.89 4.41
N ARG A 15 9.95 1.78 5.42
CA ARG A 15 8.68 2.28 5.96
C ARG A 15 8.04 3.27 4.99
N VAL A 16 6.75 3.10 4.73
CA VAL A 16 5.97 4.02 3.91
C VAL A 16 5.19 4.96 4.82
N ARG A 17 5.39 6.27 4.64
CA ARG A 17 4.58 7.32 5.28
C ARG A 17 3.31 7.54 4.48
N GLY A 18 2.22 7.75 5.20
CA GLY A 18 0.90 7.97 4.63
C GLY A 18 -0.07 8.40 5.71
N GLU A 19 -1.35 8.43 5.35
CA GLU A 19 -2.43 8.91 6.19
C GLU A 19 -3.33 7.74 6.60
N LEU A 20 -3.84 7.79 7.82
CA LEU A 20 -4.77 6.80 8.36
C LEU A 20 -6.18 7.39 8.38
N TYR A 21 -7.14 6.67 7.80
CA TYR A 21 -8.53 7.08 7.71
C TYR A 21 -9.46 6.05 8.35
N SER A 22 -10.49 6.52 9.06
CA SER A 22 -11.64 5.70 9.44
C SER A 22 -12.70 5.79 8.33
N VAL A 23 -13.17 4.63 7.85
CA VAL A 23 -14.08 4.53 6.71
C VAL A 23 -15.26 3.65 7.10
N SER A 24 -16.47 4.00 6.65
CA SER A 24 -17.65 3.14 6.80
C SER A 24 -17.62 1.95 5.85
N ASP A 25 -18.37 0.89 6.15
CA ASP A 25 -18.45 -0.30 5.28
C ASP A 25 -18.86 0.04 3.83
N ALA A 26 -19.81 0.96 3.68
CA ALA A 26 -20.25 1.43 2.36
C ALA A 26 -19.17 2.23 1.63
N GLY A 27 -18.35 2.99 2.36
CA GLY A 27 -17.19 3.69 1.80
C GLY A 27 -16.10 2.72 1.37
N LEU A 28 -15.83 1.71 2.19
CA LEU A 28 -14.83 0.67 1.93
C LEU A 28 -15.16 -0.12 0.65
N GLN A 29 -16.43 -0.51 0.45
CA GLN A 29 -16.87 -1.18 -0.78
C GLN A 29 -16.63 -0.32 -2.04
N ARG A 30 -16.79 1.00 -1.94
CA ARG A 30 -16.52 1.91 -3.07
C ARG A 30 -15.01 2.01 -3.36
N LEU A 31 -14.18 1.97 -2.32
CA LEU A 31 -12.73 1.91 -2.48
C LEU A 31 -12.30 0.59 -3.14
N ASP A 32 -12.90 -0.55 -2.76
CA ASP A 32 -12.61 -1.84 -3.40
C ASP A 32 -12.87 -1.84 -4.91
N VAL A 33 -13.96 -1.17 -5.32
CA VAL A 33 -14.29 -0.98 -6.74
C VAL A 33 -13.31 -0.01 -7.41
N LEU A 34 -12.93 1.09 -6.73
CA LEU A 34 -11.98 2.07 -7.24
C LEU A 34 -10.60 1.45 -7.48
N GLU A 35 -10.14 0.64 -6.54
CA GLU A 35 -8.85 -0.06 -6.58
C GLU A 35 -8.90 -1.37 -7.36
N GLY A 36 -10.07 -1.78 -7.88
CA GLY A 36 -10.18 -2.90 -8.79
C GLY A 36 -9.78 -4.24 -8.16
N ILE A 37 -10.16 -4.50 -6.90
CA ILE A 37 -9.85 -5.79 -6.24
C ILE A 37 -10.41 -6.97 -7.02
N THR A 38 -11.63 -6.86 -7.54
CA THR A 38 -12.28 -7.92 -8.33
C THR A 38 -11.58 -8.16 -9.68
N LEU A 39 -10.91 -7.12 -10.21
CA LEU A 39 -10.10 -7.18 -11.43
C LEU A 39 -8.64 -7.54 -11.16
N ARG A 40 -8.28 -7.86 -9.91
CA ARG A 40 -6.91 -8.18 -9.50
C ARG A 40 -5.91 -7.08 -9.87
N HIS A 41 -6.33 -5.81 -9.82
CA HIS A 41 -5.41 -4.67 -9.89
C HIS A 41 -4.68 -4.50 -8.56
N TYR A 42 -5.44 -4.54 -7.47
CA TYR A 42 -4.88 -4.52 -6.13
C TYR A 42 -5.49 -5.65 -5.29
N GLU A 43 -4.83 -5.97 -4.19
CA GLU A 43 -5.40 -6.80 -3.13
C GLU A 43 -5.30 -6.05 -1.81
N ARG A 44 -6.34 -6.18 -0.98
CA ARG A 44 -6.36 -5.55 0.35
C ARG A 44 -5.71 -6.49 1.35
N LEU A 45 -4.68 -6.01 2.03
CA LEU A 45 -3.92 -6.79 3.00
C LEU A 45 -3.92 -6.07 4.36
N PRO A 46 -3.95 -6.82 5.47
CA PRO A 46 -3.80 -6.25 6.79
C PRO A 46 -2.38 -5.70 6.98
N ILE A 47 -2.29 -4.52 7.59
CA ILE A 47 -1.04 -3.85 7.92
C ILE A 47 -1.06 -3.34 9.35
N VAL A 48 0.13 -2.98 9.83
CA VAL A 48 0.34 -2.41 11.15
C VAL A 48 0.91 -1.01 10.99
N VAL A 49 0.16 0.01 11.42
CA VAL A 49 0.53 1.42 11.29
C VAL A 49 1.12 1.93 12.60
N ARG A 50 2.17 2.75 12.49
CA ARG A 50 2.81 3.41 13.62
C ARG A 50 2.73 4.93 13.44
N PRO A 51 2.37 5.69 14.48
CA PRO A 51 2.38 7.13 14.42
C PRO A 51 3.82 7.67 14.25
N GLU A 52 3.92 8.72 13.46
CA GLU A 52 5.17 9.44 13.19
C GLU A 52 5.66 10.14 14.48
N ILE A 53 6.99 10.20 14.65
CA ILE A 53 7.60 10.80 15.85
C ILE A 53 7.49 12.32 15.71
N GLY A 54 6.51 12.93 16.36
CA GLY A 54 6.37 14.39 16.38
C GLY A 54 4.94 14.88 16.56
N ASP A 55 3.94 14.04 16.30
CA ASP A 55 2.52 14.40 16.40
C ASP A 55 1.95 14.19 17.83
N SER A 56 2.81 13.79 18.77
CA SER A 56 2.46 13.64 20.18
C SER A 56 2.60 14.99 20.87
N GLY A 57 1.59 15.84 20.71
CA GLY A 57 1.26 16.81 21.76
C GLY A 57 1.15 16.06 23.09
N ASP A 58 1.92 16.51 24.07
CA ASP A 58 2.01 16.11 25.47
C ASP A 58 1.07 14.95 25.91
N GLY A 59 1.62 13.74 26.05
CA GLY A 59 0.97 12.61 26.74
C GLY A 59 0.17 11.61 25.89
N GLY A 60 0.07 11.78 24.57
CA GLY A 60 -0.63 10.84 23.68
C GLY A 60 0.07 9.48 23.54
N CYS A 61 -0.59 8.40 23.93
CA CYS A 61 -0.07 7.04 23.84
C CYS A 61 0.28 6.70 22.38
N ARG A 62 1.54 6.36 22.12
CA ARG A 62 2.07 6.02 20.79
C ARG A 62 1.58 4.64 20.34
N MET A 63 0.30 4.53 20.04
CA MET A 63 -0.33 3.25 19.78
C MET A 63 -0.11 2.81 18.35
N VAL A 64 0.30 1.55 18.24
CA VAL A 64 0.32 0.80 17.00
C VAL A 64 -1.12 0.39 16.67
N VAL A 65 -1.55 0.57 15.43
CA VAL A 65 -2.94 0.34 15.00
C VAL A 65 -2.96 -0.67 13.86
N ASP A 66 -3.86 -1.66 13.96
CA ASP A 66 -4.16 -2.57 12.85
C ASP A 66 -5.04 -1.85 11.83
N ALA A 67 -4.67 -1.96 10.56
CA ALA A 67 -5.39 -1.33 9.45
C ALA A 67 -5.31 -2.23 8.20
N GLU A 68 -5.88 -1.75 7.10
CA GLU A 68 -5.79 -2.41 5.80
C GLU A 68 -5.19 -1.43 4.78
N ALA A 69 -4.43 -1.97 3.82
CA ALA A 69 -3.91 -1.21 2.70
C ALA A 69 -4.01 -2.00 1.39
N TYR A 70 -4.01 -1.28 0.27
CA TYR A 70 -4.09 -1.86 -1.07
C TYR A 70 -2.68 -2.07 -1.63
N TYR A 71 -2.33 -3.33 -1.88
CA TYR A 71 -1.08 -3.73 -2.51
C TYR A 71 -1.32 -4.12 -3.95
N ALA A 72 -0.34 -3.87 -4.82
CA ALA A 72 -0.41 -4.41 -6.18
C ALA A 72 -0.63 -5.92 -6.10
N HIS A 73 -1.56 -6.44 -6.91
CA HIS A 73 -1.93 -7.85 -6.80
C HIS A 73 -0.71 -8.74 -7.10
N ARG A 74 -0.52 -9.78 -6.28
CA ARG A 74 0.61 -10.73 -6.35
C ARG A 74 0.89 -11.32 -7.74
N SER A 75 -0.10 -11.38 -8.63
CA SER A 75 0.08 -11.91 -9.99
C SER A 75 0.92 -11.00 -10.89
N PHE A 76 1.09 -9.72 -10.55
CA PHE A 76 1.88 -8.78 -11.36
C PHE A 76 2.80 -7.87 -10.54
N ALA A 77 2.71 -7.89 -9.21
CA ALA A 77 3.52 -7.05 -8.33
C ALA A 77 5.03 -7.20 -8.60
N ASP A 78 5.52 -8.43 -8.80
CA ASP A 78 6.94 -8.70 -9.08
C ASP A 78 7.38 -8.09 -10.43
N ASP A 79 6.56 -8.24 -11.47
CA ASP A 79 6.81 -7.64 -12.78
C ASP A 79 6.80 -6.11 -12.71
N MET A 80 5.86 -5.53 -11.93
CA MET A 80 5.80 -4.10 -11.68
C MET A 80 7.06 -3.61 -10.96
N TRP A 81 7.51 -4.33 -9.93
CA TRP A 81 8.72 -4.00 -9.18
C TRP A 81 9.96 -3.97 -10.06
N ILE A 82 10.10 -4.95 -10.97
CA ILE A 82 11.20 -4.99 -11.95
C ILE A 82 11.11 -3.81 -12.92
N ARG A 83 9.93 -3.51 -13.48
CA ARG A 83 9.72 -2.40 -14.42
C ARG A 83 9.95 -1.04 -13.78
N SER A 84 9.68 -0.90 -12.49
CA SER A 84 9.96 0.28 -11.68
C SER A 84 11.44 0.40 -11.26
N GLY A 85 12.33 -0.43 -11.83
CA GLY A 85 13.76 -0.40 -11.54
C GLY A 85 14.12 -0.89 -10.14
N LYS A 86 13.19 -1.57 -9.45
CA LYS A 86 13.33 -1.99 -8.05
C LYS A 86 13.64 -0.84 -7.09
N ILE A 87 13.06 0.33 -7.38
CA ILE A 87 13.20 1.54 -6.56
C ILE A 87 11.95 1.68 -5.69
N GLY A 88 12.15 1.65 -4.37
CA GLY A 88 11.10 1.91 -3.40
C GLY A 88 11.01 3.39 -3.05
N PHE A 89 9.81 3.83 -2.66
CA PHE A 89 9.58 5.20 -2.21
C PHE A 89 9.06 5.19 -0.77
N GLU A 90 9.59 6.10 0.05
CA GLU A 90 9.15 6.27 1.44
C GLU A 90 7.78 6.96 1.55
N SER A 91 7.34 7.66 0.51
CA SER A 91 6.03 8.32 0.45
C SER A 91 5.65 8.59 -1.00
N TYR A 92 4.36 8.73 -1.25
CA TYR A 92 3.85 9.14 -2.55
C TYR A 92 3.93 10.67 -2.67
N ASN A 93 4.78 11.17 -3.57
CA ASN A 93 5.01 12.59 -3.79
C ASN A 93 4.68 13.00 -5.22
N HIS A 94 4.84 14.30 -5.53
CA HIS A 94 4.53 14.85 -6.85
C HIS A 94 5.36 14.23 -7.99
N ASP A 95 6.59 13.77 -7.71
CA ASP A 95 7.42 13.12 -8.71
C ASP A 95 6.97 11.68 -9.00
N VAL A 96 6.58 10.93 -7.96
CA VAL A 96 5.97 9.61 -8.12
C VAL A 96 4.62 9.72 -8.85
N ALA A 97 3.87 10.80 -8.58
CA ALA A 97 2.56 11.03 -9.19
C ALA A 97 2.58 11.22 -10.71
N LYS A 98 3.72 11.55 -11.31
CA LYS A 98 3.87 11.62 -12.78
C LYS A 98 3.63 10.28 -13.47
N GLY A 99 3.88 9.17 -12.77
CA GLY A 99 3.61 7.81 -13.25
C GLY A 99 2.15 7.36 -13.08
N TYR A 100 1.28 8.21 -12.54
CA TYR A 100 -0.11 7.84 -12.25
C TYR A 100 -0.91 7.57 -13.53
N VAL A 101 -1.49 6.37 -13.61
CA VAL A 101 -2.41 5.98 -14.68
C VAL A 101 -3.85 6.18 -14.21
N LYS A 102 -4.56 7.10 -14.88
CA LYS A 102 -5.99 7.36 -14.63
C LYS A 102 -6.80 6.08 -14.80
N ARG A 103 -7.85 5.92 -13.99
CA ARG A 103 -8.70 4.71 -13.96
C ARG A 103 -9.20 4.26 -15.33
N ASP A 104 -9.59 5.19 -16.19
CA ASP A 104 -10.13 4.86 -17.51
C ASP A 104 -9.07 4.32 -18.48
N LEU A 105 -7.80 4.53 -18.18
CA LEU A 105 -6.64 4.03 -18.94
C LEU A 105 -6.04 2.75 -18.33
N ARG A 106 -6.59 2.25 -17.21
CA ARG A 106 -6.12 1.00 -16.60
C ARG A 106 -6.61 -0.20 -17.44
N PRO A 107 -5.83 -1.31 -17.48
CA PRO A 107 -6.28 -2.55 -18.10
C PRO A 107 -7.66 -2.96 -17.57
N LYS A 108 -8.54 -3.39 -18.48
CA LYS A 108 -9.93 -3.77 -18.14
C LYS A 108 -10.11 -5.27 -17.94
N ASP A 109 -9.10 -6.06 -18.32
CA ASP A 109 -9.12 -7.53 -18.40
C ASP A 109 -7.96 -8.13 -17.59
#